data_AF-A0A9D8K4H2-F1
#
_entry.id   AF-A0A9D8K4H2-F1
#
_cell.length_a   1.000
_cell.length_b   1.000
_cell.length_c   1.000
_cell.angle_alpha   90.00
_cell.angle_beta   90.00
_cell.angle_gamma   90.00
#
_symmetry.space_group_name_H-M   'P 1'
#
loop_
_entity.id
_entity.type
_entity.pdbx_description
1 polymer ?
#
loop_
_entity_poly.entity_id
_entity_poly.type
_entity_poly.pdbx_seq_one_letter_code
_entity_poly.pdbx_strand_id
1 'polypeptide(L)' 'DEARERGADLIVLGLDYKRRFGLFSLGRVIPYVIEEAPCRVVICREPMA' A
#
# COMPACT_ATOMS: atom_id res chain seq x y z
N ASP A 1 4.66 -12.85 -1.30
CA ASP A 1 4.88 -14.20 -0.73
C ASP A 1 4.59 -14.32 0.76
N GLU A 2 5.23 -13.54 1.62
CA GLU A 2 5.05 -13.60 3.09
C GLU A 2 3.58 -13.71 3.54
N ALA A 3 2.70 -12.85 3.02
CA ALA A 3 1.27 -12.85 3.37
C ALA A 3 0.57 -14.16 3.02
N ARG A 4 0.97 -14.82 1.91
CA ARG A 4 0.42 -16.11 1.48
C ARG A 4 0.93 -17.24 2.38
N GLU A 5 2.23 -17.24 2.68
CA GLU A 5 2.87 -18.26 3.52
C GLU A 5 2.33 -18.24 4.95
N ARG A 6 2.01 -17.06 5.47
CA ARG A 6 1.42 -16.91 6.81
C ARG A 6 -0.10 -17.03 6.85
N GLY A 7 -0.76 -17.19 5.70
CA GLY A 7 -2.23 -17.15 5.63
C GLY A 7 -2.79 -15.84 6.20
N ALA A 8 -2.14 -14.72 5.93
CA ALA A 8 -2.55 -13.42 6.46
C ALA A 8 -3.85 -12.96 5.80
N ASP A 9 -4.83 -12.54 6.61
CA ASP A 9 -6.12 -12.03 6.11
C ASP A 9 -6.10 -10.52 5.79
N LEU A 10 -5.05 -9.81 6.22
CA LEU A 10 -4.93 -8.36 6.09
C LEU A 10 -3.46 -7.91 5.97
N ILE A 11 -3.20 -7.02 5.01
CA ILE A 11 -1.94 -6.27 4.90
C ILE A 11 -2.23 -4.80 5.22
N VAL A 12 -1.42 -4.20 6.10
CA VAL A 12 -1.48 -2.77 6.44
C VAL A 12 -0.22 -2.09 5.94
N LEU A 13 -0.38 -1.05 5.13
CA LEU A 13 0.73 -0.26 4.57
C LEU A 13 0.65 1.20 5.00
N GLY A 14 1.77 1.73 5.48
CA GLY A 14 1.95 3.16 5.67
C GLY A 14 2.32 3.87 4.36
N LEU A 15 1.78 5.06 4.14
CA LEU A 15 2.10 5.90 2.98
C LEU A 15 2.29 7.36 3.42
N ASP A 16 3.53 7.86 3.33
CA ASP A 16 3.77 9.30 3.41
C ASP A 16 3.02 10.03 2.29
N TYR A 17 2.69 11.31 2.49
CA TYR A 17 2.04 12.10 1.44
C TYR A 17 3.01 12.41 0.28
N LYS A 18 3.18 11.45 -0.62
CA LYS A 18 4.10 11.53 -1.76
C LYS A 18 3.43 12.25 -2.94
N ARG A 19 4.14 13.23 -3.49
CA ARG A 19 3.77 13.92 -4.73
C ARG A 19 4.75 13.56 -5.84
N ARG A 20 4.23 13.31 -7.03
CA ARG A 20 5.02 13.16 -8.26
C ARG A 20 4.43 14.11 -9.30
N PHE A 21 5.24 15.01 -9.84
CA PHE A 21 4.78 16.07 -10.76
C PHE A 21 3.64 16.94 -10.18
N GLY A 22 3.68 17.21 -8.87
CA GLY A 22 2.66 18.01 -8.18
C GLY A 22 1.37 17.27 -7.83
N LEU A 23 1.16 16.05 -8.34
CA LEU A 23 -0.01 15.21 -8.06
C LEU A 23 0.30 14.17 -7.00
N PHE A 24 -0.72 13.78 -6.24
CA PHE A 24 -0.62 12.65 -5.31
C PHE A 24 -0.18 11.38 -6.05
N SER A 25 0.69 10.60 -5.41
CA SER A 25 1.20 9.35 -5.97
C SER A 25 1.28 8.26 -4.91
N LEU A 26 0.81 7.07 -5.27
CA LEU A 26 0.96 5.84 -4.49
C LEU A 26 2.38 5.23 -4.60
N GLY A 27 3.25 5.84 -5.42
CA GLY A 27 4.55 5.26 -5.75
C GLY A 27 4.41 3.98 -6.58
N ARG A 28 5.42 3.11 -6.52
CA ARG A 28 5.44 1.83 -7.24
C ARG A 28 5.04 0.63 -6.37
N VAL A 29 5.29 0.72 -5.07
CA VAL A 29 5.10 -0.41 -4.14
C VAL A 29 3.62 -0.69 -3.91
N ILE A 30 2.83 0.35 -3.65
CA ILE A 30 1.41 0.16 -3.32
C ILE A 30 0.61 -0.47 -4.45
N PRO A 31 0.71 -0.01 -5.72
CA PRO A 31 0.01 -0.66 -6.82
C PRO A 31 0.36 -2.15 -6.95
N TYR A 32 1.66 -2.47 -6.88
CA TYR A 32 2.13 -3.85 -6.93
C TYR A 32 1.56 -4.72 -5.79
N VAL A 33 1.54 -4.20 -4.56
CA VAL A 33 0.95 -4.93 -3.43
C VAL A 33 -0.55 -5.10 -3.60
N ILE A 34 -1.28 -4.10 -4.12
CA ILE A 34 -2.72 -4.22 -4.37
C ILE A 34 -3.01 -5.28 -5.44
N GLU A 35 -2.21 -5.32 -6.51
CA GLU A 35 -2.36 -6.27 -7.61
C GLU A 35 -2.07 -7.71 -7.17
N GLU A 36 -1.05 -7.93 -6.34
CA GLU A 36 -0.56 -9.26 -5.98
C GLU A 36 -1.03 -9.78 -4.61
N ALA A 37 -1.69 -8.94 -3.79
CA ALA A 37 -2.08 -9.33 -2.45
C ALA A 37 -3.10 -10.48 -2.47
N PRO A 38 -2.87 -11.58 -1.71
CA PRO A 38 -3.82 -12.67 -1.60
C PRO A 38 -5.02 -12.33 -0.69
N CYS A 39 -5.05 -11.14 -0.11
CA CYS A 39 -6.00 -10.72 0.92
C CYS A 39 -6.25 -9.21 0.89
N ARG A 40 -7.02 -8.71 1.86
CA ARG A 40 -7.39 -7.29 1.92
C ARG A 40 -6.16 -6.43 2.23
N VAL A 41 -6.09 -5.25 1.61
CA VAL A 41 -5.03 -4.27 1.85
C VAL A 41 -5.64 -2.98 2.38
N VAL A 42 -5.12 -2.48 3.50
CA VAL A 42 -5.47 -1.18 4.08
C VAL A 42 -4.26 -0.25 3.98
N ILE A 43 -4.48 0.93 3.41
CA ILE A 43 -3.45 1.95 3.23
C ILE A 43 -3.70 3.08 4.22
N CYS A 44 -2.80 3.22 5.17
CA CYS A 44 -2.77 4.32 6.13
C CYS A 44 -1.89 5.42 5.56
N ARG A 45 -2.53 6.44 4.96
CA ARG A 45 -1.82 7.61 4.48
C ARG A 45 -1.58 8.62 5.61
N GLU A 46 -0.45 9.29 5.57
CA GLU A 46 -0.25 10.49 6.39
C GLU A 46 -1.27 11.58 5.99
N PRO A 47 -1.72 12.40 6.96
CA PRO A 47 -2.56 13.56 6.68
C PRO A 47 -1.82 14.56 5.78
N MET A 48 -2.58 15.30 4.99
CA MET A 48 -2.03 16.44 4.26
C MET A 48 -1.87 17.60 5.25
N ALA A 49 -0.66 18.12 5.38
CA ALA A 49 -0.43 19.43 5.98
C ALA A 49 -0.80 20.55 4.99
#